data_AF-A0A928GYE1-F1
#
_entry.id   AF-A0A928GYE1-F1
#
_cell.length_a   1.000
_cell.length_b   1.000
_cell.length_c   1.000
_cell.angle_alpha   90.00
_cell.angle_beta   90.00
_cell.angle_gamma   90.00
#
_symmetry.space_group_name_H-M   'P 1'
#
loop_
_entity.id
_entity.type
_entity.pdbx_description
1 polymer ?
#
loop_
_entity_poly.entity_id
_entity_poly.type
_entity_poly.pdbx_seq_one_letter_code
_entity_poly.pdbx_strand_id
1 'polypeptide(L)'
;MKKSDLRLLSCTALALTAALLLSGCCHTQTFIDAAPETMTAQGEWKPVAVGSALNSGYYLFNTWPIYTGNPNRPNRKDYRSFHHDIQPGRNASMLLRDMQRKYKAEKLTRIEHTESSWGYFSLWILWRKTIRTTAIGVKEIKKK
;
A
#
# COMPACT_ATOMS: atom_id res chain seq x y z
N MET A 1 0.94 -46.52 -12.88
CA MET A 1 0.64 -45.23 -12.24
C MET A 1 -0.88 -45.04 -12.23
N LYS A 2 -1.53 -44.98 -11.06
CA LYS A 2 -3.00 -44.97 -10.96
C LYS A 2 -3.54 -43.56 -11.26
N LYS A 3 -4.71 -43.46 -11.91
CA LYS A 3 -5.42 -42.18 -12.21
C LYS A 3 -5.62 -41.29 -10.97
N SER A 4 -5.67 -41.88 -9.77
CA SER A 4 -5.75 -41.18 -8.48
C SER A 4 -4.52 -40.31 -8.19
N ASP A 5 -3.33 -40.80 -8.54
CA ASP A 5 -2.06 -40.15 -8.20
C ASP A 5 -1.84 -38.92 -9.09
N LEU A 6 -2.28 -39.00 -10.35
CA LEU A 6 -2.25 -37.90 -11.32
C LEU A 6 -3.20 -36.74 -10.93
N ARG A 7 -4.36 -37.05 -10.32
CA ARG A 7 -5.32 -36.05 -9.82
C ARG A 7 -4.83 -35.36 -8.55
N LEU A 8 -4.13 -36.09 -7.67
CA LEU A 8 -3.54 -35.55 -6.46
C LEU A 8 -2.40 -34.58 -6.80
N LEU A 9 -1.52 -34.95 -7.73
CA LEU A 9 -0.45 -34.11 -8.28
C LEU A 9 -0.96 -32.86 -9.00
N SER A 10 -2.08 -32.97 -9.72
CA SER A 10 -2.71 -31.82 -10.39
C SER A 10 -3.32 -30.83 -9.39
N CYS A 11 -3.99 -31.32 -8.34
CA CYS A 11 -4.58 -30.45 -7.31
C CYS A 11 -3.51 -29.75 -6.46
N THR A 12 -2.43 -30.45 -6.10
CA THR A 12 -1.33 -29.84 -5.34
C THR A 12 -0.53 -28.86 -6.18
N ALA A 13 -0.30 -29.14 -7.47
CA ALA A 13 0.33 -28.19 -8.39
C ALA A 13 -0.51 -26.93 -8.60
N LEU A 14 -1.84 -27.06 -8.70
CA LEU A 14 -2.78 -25.93 -8.81
C LEU A 14 -2.81 -25.08 -7.52
N ALA A 15 -2.82 -25.74 -6.36
CA ALA A 15 -2.76 -25.06 -5.07
C ALA A 15 -1.42 -24.34 -4.86
N LEU A 16 -0.31 -24.93 -5.30
CA LEU A 16 1.02 -24.31 -5.24
C LEU A 16 1.14 -23.13 -6.21
N THR A 17 0.59 -23.23 -7.43
CA THR A 17 0.56 -22.10 -8.38
C THR A 17 -0.36 -20.99 -7.89
N ALA A 18 -1.50 -21.30 -7.28
CA ALA A 18 -2.35 -20.31 -6.61
C ALA A 18 -1.61 -19.64 -5.43
N ALA A 19 -0.88 -20.40 -4.62
CA ALA A 19 -0.06 -19.86 -3.53
C ALA A 19 1.12 -19.00 -4.03
N LEU A 20 1.75 -19.40 -5.15
CA LEU A 20 2.82 -18.64 -5.82
C LEU A 20 2.29 -17.42 -6.59
N LEU A 21 1.05 -17.43 -7.08
CA LEU A 21 0.40 -16.25 -7.69
C LEU A 21 -0.09 -15.26 -6.62
N LEU A 22 -0.45 -15.76 -5.43
CA LEU A 22 -0.70 -14.97 -4.22
C LEU A 22 0.59 -14.50 -3.54
N SER A 23 1.78 -14.95 -4.00
CA SER A 23 3.08 -14.53 -3.45
C SER A 23 3.46 -13.08 -3.79
N GLY A 24 2.63 -12.38 -4.57
CA GLY A 24 2.50 -10.93 -4.47
C GLY A 24 1.85 -10.52 -3.14
N CYS A 25 2.42 -10.97 -2.02
CA CYS A 25 1.87 -10.84 -0.68
C CYS A 25 1.35 -9.42 -0.45
N CYS A 26 0.17 -9.31 0.16
CA CYS A 26 -0.38 -8.03 0.59
C CYS A 26 0.70 -7.27 1.35
N HIS A 27 1.03 -6.08 0.87
CA HIS A 27 2.12 -5.33 1.43
C HIS A 27 1.76 -3.85 1.56
N THR A 28 2.19 -3.30 2.67
CA THR A 28 2.14 -1.89 3.00
C THR A 28 3.56 -1.39 3.20
N GLN A 29 3.96 -0.43 2.40
CA GLN A 29 5.26 0.23 2.47
C GLN A 29 5.13 1.73 2.65
N THR A 30 6.06 2.28 3.41
CA THR A 30 6.30 3.73 3.46
C THR A 30 7.79 3.99 3.22
N PHE A 31 8.05 4.89 2.28
CA PHE A 31 9.36 5.45 1.99
C PHE A 31 9.29 6.94 2.29
N ILE A 32 10.22 7.45 3.08
CA ILE A 32 10.21 8.84 3.52
C ILE A 32 11.65 9.32 3.60
N ASP A 33 11.91 10.39 2.88
CA ASP A 33 13.19 11.07 2.79
C ASP A 33 13.03 12.54 3.19
N ALA A 34 14.15 13.19 3.51
CA ALA A 34 14.16 14.63 3.75
C ALA A 34 13.74 15.37 2.47
N ALA A 35 13.00 16.48 2.63
CA ALA A 35 12.69 17.32 1.47
C ALA A 35 13.97 17.95 0.91
N PRO A 36 14.16 17.97 -0.43
CA PRO A 36 15.28 18.68 -1.05
C PRO A 36 15.27 20.16 -0.68
N GLU A 37 16.44 20.78 -0.52
CA GLU A 37 16.55 22.21 -0.16
C GLU A 37 15.95 23.14 -1.23
N THR A 38 15.88 22.68 -2.48
CA THR A 38 15.26 23.40 -3.60
C THR A 38 13.74 23.37 -3.58
N MET A 39 13.13 22.54 -2.72
CA MET A 39 11.69 22.40 -2.64
C MET A 39 11.09 23.58 -1.85
N THR A 40 10.10 24.24 -2.44
CA THR A 40 9.36 25.33 -1.79
C THR A 40 7.92 24.92 -1.55
N ALA A 41 7.37 25.32 -0.41
CA ALA A 41 5.94 25.21 -0.13
C ALA A 41 5.34 26.63 -0.06
N GLN A 42 4.03 26.72 -0.28
CA GLN A 42 3.33 28.01 -0.33
C GLN A 42 3.16 28.60 1.07
N GLY A 43 3.33 29.92 1.19
CA GLY A 43 3.06 30.68 2.41
C GLY A 43 4.06 30.41 3.52
N GLU A 44 3.56 30.33 4.76
CA GLU A 44 4.36 30.15 5.98
C GLU A 44 4.75 28.69 6.26
N TRP A 45 4.83 27.87 5.21
CA TRP A 45 5.10 26.43 5.34
C TRP A 45 6.45 26.08 4.73
N LYS A 46 7.27 25.33 5.47
CA LYS A 46 8.54 24.77 5.01
C LYS A 46 8.38 23.28 4.70
N PRO A 47 8.76 22.78 3.52
CA PRO A 47 8.81 21.35 3.27
C PRO A 47 9.94 20.72 4.08
N VAL A 48 9.63 19.61 4.76
CA VAL A 48 10.56 18.91 5.65
C VAL A 48 10.77 17.45 5.24
N ALA A 49 9.79 16.85 4.57
CA ALA A 49 9.86 15.47 4.12
C ALA A 49 9.12 15.26 2.80
N VAL A 50 9.57 14.29 2.02
CA VAL A 50 8.84 13.75 0.87
C VAL A 50 8.67 12.27 1.10
N GLY A 51 7.50 11.72 0.75
CA GLY A 51 7.25 10.31 0.98
C GLY A 51 6.27 9.68 0.03
N SER A 52 6.44 8.37 -0.10
CA SER A 52 5.65 7.48 -0.93
C SER A 52 5.10 6.36 -0.04
N ALA A 53 3.79 6.20 -0.04
CA ALA A 53 3.09 5.07 0.53
C ALA A 53 2.62 4.14 -0.58
N LEU A 54 2.78 2.86 -0.37
CA LEU A 54 2.21 1.82 -1.23
C LEU A 54 1.41 0.87 -0.35
N ASN A 55 0.17 0.60 -0.72
CA ASN A 55 -0.66 -0.37 -0.04
C ASN A 55 -1.36 -1.26 -1.06
N SER A 56 -1.29 -2.57 -0.85
CA SER A 56 -1.84 -3.57 -1.76
C SER A 56 -2.71 -4.59 -1.04
N GLY A 57 -3.73 -5.08 -1.73
CA GLY A 57 -4.68 -6.05 -1.21
C GLY A 57 -5.35 -6.86 -2.31
N TYR A 58 -5.91 -7.99 -1.90
CA TYR A 58 -6.72 -8.89 -2.74
C TYR A 58 -8.20 -8.73 -2.43
N TYR A 59 -9.00 -8.73 -3.49
CA TYR A 59 -10.44 -8.53 -3.48
C TYR A 59 -11.13 -9.62 -4.30
N LEU A 60 -12.29 -10.09 -3.83
CA LEU A 60 -13.25 -10.82 -4.65
C LEU A 60 -14.05 -9.83 -5.49
N PHE A 61 -14.18 -10.12 -6.79
CA PHE A 61 -14.98 -9.33 -7.74
C PHE A 61 -14.71 -7.82 -7.66
N ASN A 62 -13.46 -7.44 -7.38
CA ASN A 62 -13.02 -6.05 -7.21
C ASN A 62 -13.72 -5.27 -6.07
N THR A 63 -14.50 -5.94 -5.23
CA THR A 63 -15.42 -5.33 -4.24
C THR A 63 -15.18 -5.84 -2.83
N TRP A 64 -15.12 -7.16 -2.64
CA TRP A 64 -15.00 -7.75 -1.29
C TRP A 64 -13.55 -7.93 -0.88
N PRO A 65 -13.03 -7.22 0.15
CA PRO A 65 -11.65 -7.42 0.59
C PRO A 65 -11.48 -8.83 1.16
N ILE A 66 -10.44 -9.54 0.72
CA ILE A 66 -10.02 -10.82 1.30
C ILE A 66 -8.85 -10.57 2.24
N TYR A 67 -7.80 -9.94 1.71
CA TYR A 67 -6.58 -9.60 2.43
C TYR A 67 -6.13 -8.21 2.02
N THR A 68 -5.76 -7.38 2.98
CA THR A 68 -5.22 -6.05 2.72
C THR A 68 -3.99 -5.82 3.58
N GLY A 69 -3.02 -5.07 3.05
CA GLY A 69 -1.90 -4.62 3.88
C GLY A 69 -2.36 -3.76 5.06
N ASN A 70 -1.61 -3.80 6.17
CA ASN A 70 -1.92 -3.03 7.37
C ASN A 70 -1.29 -1.61 7.34
N PRO A 71 -2.07 -0.53 7.07
CA PRO A 71 -1.56 0.85 7.08
C PRO A 71 -1.12 1.35 8.46
N ASN A 72 -1.44 0.65 9.55
CA ASN A 72 -0.99 1.03 10.90
C ASN A 72 0.40 0.46 11.23
N ARG A 73 0.87 -0.53 10.48
CA ARG A 73 2.15 -1.21 10.69
C ARG A 73 2.90 -1.38 9.35
N PRO A 74 3.22 -0.27 8.66
CA PRO A 74 3.97 -0.34 7.40
C PRO A 74 5.33 -1.03 7.60
N ASN A 75 5.83 -1.65 6.53
CA ASN A 75 7.13 -2.35 6.48
C ASN A 75 7.27 -3.57 7.40
N ARG A 76 6.19 -4.03 8.06
CA ARG A 76 6.21 -5.20 8.97
C ARG A 76 5.67 -6.51 8.36
N LYS A 77 5.42 -6.52 7.03
CA LYS A 77 4.76 -7.65 6.32
C LYS A 77 3.45 -8.09 7.02
N ASP A 78 2.74 -7.14 7.60
CA ASP A 78 1.48 -7.36 8.32
C ASP A 78 0.28 -7.14 7.40
N TYR A 79 -0.75 -7.95 7.57
CA TYR A 79 -1.95 -7.96 6.74
C TYR A 79 -3.20 -8.16 7.60
N ARG A 80 -4.34 -7.68 7.09
CA ARG A 80 -5.65 -7.82 7.71
C ARG A 80 -6.58 -8.54 6.76
N SER A 81 -7.34 -9.48 7.29
CA SER A 81 -8.34 -10.22 6.52
C SER A 81 -9.69 -9.51 6.57
N PHE A 82 -10.43 -9.48 5.46
CA PHE A 82 -11.78 -8.90 5.35
C PHE A 82 -11.91 -7.43 5.79
N HIS A 83 -10.82 -6.66 5.72
CA HIS A 83 -10.82 -5.22 6.01
C HIS A 83 -10.60 -4.40 4.74
N HIS A 84 -11.32 -3.29 4.59
CA HIS A 84 -11.17 -2.41 3.44
C HIS A 84 -10.15 -1.30 3.71
N ASP A 85 -8.85 -1.65 3.67
CA ASP A 85 -7.77 -0.73 4.02
C ASP A 85 -7.06 -0.06 2.84
N ILE A 86 -7.36 -0.51 1.63
CA ILE A 86 -6.77 0.01 0.40
C ILE A 86 -7.55 1.27 0.01
N GLN A 87 -7.28 2.37 0.73
CA GLN A 87 -7.92 3.67 0.51
C GLN A 87 -6.89 4.81 0.49
N PRO A 88 -7.07 5.85 -0.35
CA PRO A 88 -6.19 7.02 -0.42
C PRO A 88 -5.98 7.70 0.95
N GLY A 89 -7.06 7.90 1.72
CA GLY A 89 -6.99 8.54 3.03
C GLY A 89 -6.22 7.73 4.08
N ARG A 90 -6.22 6.39 3.98
CA ARG A 90 -5.42 5.52 4.86
C ARG A 90 -3.93 5.64 4.55
N ASN A 91 -3.56 5.73 3.27
CA ASN A 91 -2.18 5.98 2.87
C ASN A 91 -1.69 7.37 3.28
N ALA A 92 -2.51 8.41 3.12
CA ALA A 92 -2.19 9.75 3.57
C ALA A 92 -1.99 9.81 5.10
N SER A 93 -2.90 9.21 5.87
CA SER A 93 -2.79 9.13 7.34
C SER A 93 -1.52 8.40 7.79
N MET A 94 -1.19 7.32 7.08
CA MET A 94 0.04 6.55 7.31
C MET A 94 1.30 7.38 7.02
N LEU A 95 1.34 8.11 5.89
CA LEU A 95 2.45 9.01 5.56
C LEU A 95 2.61 10.13 6.58
N LEU A 96 1.52 10.80 6.96
CA LEU A 96 1.55 11.89 7.93
C LEU A 96 2.13 11.41 9.26
N ARG A 97 1.67 10.26 9.77
CA ARG A 97 2.19 9.69 11.03
C ARG A 97 3.68 9.43 10.98
N ASP A 98 4.17 8.81 9.90
CA ASP A 98 5.59 8.47 9.79
C ASP A 98 6.46 9.73 9.54
N MET A 99 5.98 10.71 8.78
CA MET A 99 6.65 11.99 8.56
C MET A 99 6.66 12.88 9.81
N GLN A 100 5.57 12.90 10.57
CA GLN A 100 5.49 13.59 11.85
C GLN A 100 6.48 13.00 12.85
N ARG A 101 6.60 11.67 12.89
CA ARG A 101 7.54 10.97 13.78
C ARG A 101 9.01 11.24 13.42
N LYS A 102 9.36 11.23 12.13
CA LYS A 102 10.76 11.36 11.68
C LYS A 102 11.22 12.81 11.50
N TYR A 103 10.37 13.67 10.95
CA TYR A 103 10.72 15.02 10.48
C TYR A 103 9.86 16.13 11.09
N LYS A 104 8.96 15.81 12.04
CA LYS A 104 8.05 16.76 12.68
C LYS A 104 7.19 17.54 11.67
N ALA A 105 6.79 16.88 10.58
CA ALA A 105 5.79 17.41 9.66
C ALA A 105 4.46 17.58 10.39
N GLU A 106 3.76 18.68 10.12
CA GLU A 106 2.49 19.04 10.75
C GLU A 106 1.31 18.73 9.82
N LYS A 107 1.50 18.90 8.51
CA LYS A 107 0.49 18.56 7.49
C LYS A 107 1.13 18.00 6.23
N LEU A 108 0.31 17.34 5.43
CA LEU A 108 0.67 16.93 4.08
C LEU A 108 0.20 17.98 3.07
N THR A 109 0.99 18.19 2.02
CA THR A 109 0.64 18.95 0.82
C THR A 109 0.98 18.14 -0.43
N ARG A 110 0.42 18.55 -1.58
CA ARG A 110 0.57 17.86 -2.89
C ARG A 110 0.40 16.35 -2.77
N ILE A 111 -0.79 15.94 -2.31
CA ILE A 111 -1.11 14.52 -2.20
C ILE A 111 -1.56 14.04 -3.58
N GLU A 112 -0.80 13.11 -4.15
CA GLU A 112 -1.13 12.47 -5.40
C GLU A 112 -1.40 10.99 -5.16
N HIS A 113 -2.41 10.45 -5.85
CA HIS A 113 -2.82 9.07 -5.72
C HIS A 113 -2.79 8.40 -7.08
N THR A 114 -2.21 7.20 -7.13
CA THR A 114 -2.27 6.33 -8.29
C THR A 114 -2.83 5.00 -7.85
N GLU A 115 -3.97 4.62 -8.39
CA GLU A 115 -4.54 3.30 -8.19
C GLU A 115 -4.25 2.43 -9.41
N SER A 116 -3.81 1.21 -9.15
CA SER A 116 -3.77 0.15 -10.15
C SER A 116 -4.56 -1.04 -9.65
N SER A 117 -5.46 -1.53 -10.49
CA SER A 117 -6.21 -2.76 -10.26
C SER A 117 -6.00 -3.69 -11.44
N TRP A 118 -5.68 -4.94 -11.14
CA TRP A 118 -5.44 -5.98 -12.13
C TRP A 118 -6.02 -7.30 -11.63
N GLY A 119 -6.85 -7.92 -12.46
CA GLY A 119 -7.43 -9.24 -12.21
C GLY A 119 -6.43 -10.34 -12.57
N TYR A 120 -6.21 -11.29 -11.66
CA TYR A 120 -5.40 -12.47 -11.95
C TYR A 120 -6.27 -13.65 -12.42
N PHE A 121 -5.65 -14.54 -13.18
CA PHE A 121 -6.15 -15.83 -13.70
C PHE A 121 -7.18 -16.54 -12.79
N SER A 122 -8.47 -16.38 -13.12
CA SER A 122 -9.61 -17.30 -12.90
C SER A 122 -10.92 -16.49 -12.95
N LEU A 123 -11.49 -16.35 -14.16
CA LEU A 123 -12.86 -15.86 -14.36
C LEU A 123 -13.21 -14.50 -13.71
N TRP A 124 -12.25 -13.58 -13.57
CA TRP A 124 -12.48 -12.27 -12.94
C TRP A 124 -12.91 -12.32 -11.46
N ILE A 125 -12.63 -13.43 -10.78
CA ILE A 125 -13.02 -13.63 -9.38
C ILE A 125 -12.03 -12.92 -8.45
N LEU A 126 -10.72 -13.07 -8.67
CA LEU A 126 -9.69 -12.49 -7.80
C LEU A 126 -9.04 -11.25 -8.43
N TRP A 127 -9.10 -10.14 -7.71
CA TRP A 127 -8.54 -8.86 -8.11
C TRP A 127 -7.48 -8.41 -7.12
N ARG A 128 -6.36 -7.93 -7.64
CA ARG A 128 -5.36 -7.24 -6.82
C ARG A 128 -5.51 -5.75 -7.02
N LYS A 129 -5.70 -5.01 -5.92
CA LYS A 129 -5.68 -3.55 -5.90
C LYS A 129 -4.41 -3.06 -5.24
N THR A 130 -3.78 -2.06 -5.83
CA THR A 130 -2.64 -1.36 -5.26
C THR A 130 -2.88 0.14 -5.35
N ILE A 131 -2.78 0.83 -4.22
CA ILE A 131 -2.81 2.29 -4.19
C ILE A 131 -1.42 2.77 -3.80
N ARG A 132 -0.84 3.57 -4.68
CA ARG A 132 0.33 4.38 -4.40
C ARG A 132 -0.12 5.79 -4.04
N THR A 133 0.55 6.39 -3.08
CA THR A 133 0.28 7.76 -2.65
C THR A 133 1.59 8.46 -2.40
N THR A 134 1.80 9.60 -3.03
CA THR A 134 2.95 10.47 -2.79
C THR A 134 2.45 11.74 -2.11
N ALA A 135 3.24 12.24 -1.16
CA ALA A 135 2.93 13.47 -0.46
C ALA A 135 4.19 14.17 0.03
N ILE A 136 4.05 15.46 0.31
CA ILE A 136 5.10 16.30 0.90
C ILE A 136 4.65 16.67 2.32
N GLY A 137 5.47 16.35 3.31
CA GLY A 137 5.29 16.82 4.68
C GLY A 137 5.82 18.25 4.81
N VAL A 138 4.99 19.15 5.34
CA VAL A 138 5.37 20.54 5.62
C VAL A 138 5.21 20.87 7.09
N LYS A 139 5.94 21.89 7.55
CA LYS A 139 5.93 22.41 8.91
C LYS A 139 5.80 23.92 8.88
N GLU A 140 5.07 24.50 9.82
CA GLU A 140 4.93 25.96 9.92
C GLU A 140 6.28 26.62 10.27
N ILE A 141 6.59 27.70 9.56
CA ILE A 141 7.73 28.57 9.84
C ILE A 141 7.29 29.48 10.99
N LYS A 142 7.58 29.06 12.22
CA LYS A 142 7.41 29.95 13.37
C LYS A 142 8.35 31.16 13.21
N LYS A 143 7.79 32.32 12.88
CA LYS A 143 8.49 33.61 12.96
C LYS A 143 8.86 33.82 14.43
N LYS A 144 10.16 33.90 14.72
CA LYS A 144 10.67 34.36 16.01
C LYS A 144 10.55 35.87 16.09
#